data_AF-A0A6N7Q8B1-F1
#
_entry.id   AF-A0A6N7Q8B1-F1
#
_cell.length_a   1.000
_cell.length_b   1.000
_cell.length_c   1.000
_cell.angle_alpha   90.00
_cell.angle_beta   90.00
_cell.angle_gamma   90.00
#
_symmetry.space_group_name_H-M   'P 1'
#
loop_
_entity.id
_entity.type
_entity.pdbx_description
1 polymer ?
#
loop_
_entity_poly.entity_id
_entity_poly.type
_entity_poly.pdbx_seq_one_letter_code
_entity_poly.pdbx_strand_id
1 'polypeptide(L)' 'MGSLSIWHWLVVLVIVLLVFGTKRLTSGAKDLGNAVKEFKKGMRDDDKPAGQLGDETRSSSEPSRQTQAERDRDAH' A
#
# COMPACT_ATOMS: atom_id res chain seq x y z
N MET A 1 -7.94 37.00 -6.90
CA MET A 1 -8.64 36.16 -5.91
C MET A 1 -8.25 34.71 -6.16
N GLY A 2 -7.14 34.20 -5.61
CA GLY A 2 -6.66 32.87 -6.02
C GLY A 2 -5.57 32.23 -5.17
N SER A 3 -4.98 32.95 -4.22
CA SER A 3 -3.86 32.45 -3.41
C SER A 3 -4.26 31.94 -2.03
N LEU A 4 -5.49 32.19 -1.56
CA LEU A 4 -5.96 31.75 -0.24
C LEU A 4 -6.50 30.31 -0.22
N SER A 5 -6.76 29.70 -1.38
CA SER A 5 -7.46 28.40 -1.46
C SER A 5 -6.53 27.21 -1.21
N ILE A 6 -5.36 27.17 -1.86
CA ILE A 6 -4.42 26.04 -1.73
C ILE A 6 -3.83 25.95 -0.31
N TRP A 7 -3.46 27.10 0.27
CA TRP A 7 -2.97 27.15 1.65
C TRP A 7 -4.03 26.76 2.67
N HIS A 8 -5.30 27.13 2.43
CA HIS A 8 -6.42 26.70 3.28
C HIS A 8 -6.61 25.19 3.24
N TRP A 9 -6.60 24.57 2.05
CA TRP A 9 -6.73 23.11 1.91
C TRP A 9 -5.60 22.35 2.60
N LEU A 10 -4.37 22.87 2.57
CA LEU A 10 -3.24 22.30 3.32
C LEU A 10 -3.47 22.34 4.83
N VAL A 11 -3.93 23.48 5.36
CA VAL A 11 -4.21 23.63 6.80
C VAL A 11 -5.37 22.71 7.23
N VAL A 12 -6.42 22.60 6.43
CA VAL A 12 -7.54 21.68 6.70
C VAL A 12 -7.06 20.23 6.70
N LEU A 13 -6.23 19.83 5.73
CA LEU A 13 -5.68 18.47 5.67
C LEU A 13 -4.89 18.13 6.95
N VAL A 14 -4.08 19.07 7.44
CA VAL A 14 -3.30 18.91 8.68
C VAL A 14 -4.23 18.74 9.88
N ILE A 15 -5.29 19.54 10.00
CA ILE A 15 -6.25 19.41 11.09
C ILE A 15 -6.98 18.06 11.04
N VAL A 16 -7.42 17.62 9.86
CA VAL A 16 -8.07 16.31 9.69
C VAL A 16 -7.13 15.17 10.09
N LEU A 17 -5.86 15.24 9.67
CA LEU A 17 -4.82 14.27 10.07
C LEU A 17 -4.59 14.25 11.58
N LEU A 18 -4.63 15.40 12.26
CA LEU A 18 -4.47 15.48 13.72
C LEU A 18 -5.68 14.92 14.47
N VAL A 19 -6.90 15.20 14.01
CA VAL A 19 -8.14 14.73 14.65
C VAL A 19 -8.32 13.22 14.47
N PHE A 20 -8.11 12.71 13.26
CA PHE A 20 -8.25 11.28 12.96
C PHE A 20 -7.01 10.46 13.35
N GLY A 21 -5.84 11.10 13.40
CA GLY A 21 -4.55 10.45 13.58
C GLY A 21 -4.07 9.74 12.30
N THR A 22 -2.75 9.69 12.09
CA THR A 22 -2.14 9.05 10.91
C THR A 22 -2.43 7.55 10.83
N LYS A 23 -2.62 6.88 11.97
CA LYS A 23 -2.86 5.42 12.04
C LYS A 23 -4.22 5.01 11.48
N ARG A 24 -5.27 5.83 11.67
CA ARG A 24 -6.62 5.56 11.13
C ARG A 24 -6.68 5.87 9.64
N LEU A 25 -6.04 6.95 9.20
CA LEU A 25 -5.99 7.31 7.80
C LEU A 25 -5.22 6.27 6.97
N THR A 26 -4.05 5.81 7.44
CA THR A 26 -3.25 4.81 6.70
C THR A 26 -3.94 3.47 6.56
N SER A 27 -4.63 2.98 7.60
CA SER A 27 -5.30 1.67 7.54
C SER A 27 -6.40 1.66 6.48
N GLY A 28 -7.31 2.65 6.50
CA GLY A 28 -8.38 2.74 5.51
C GLY A 28 -7.90 3.20 4.13
N ALA A 29 -6.90 4.08 4.08
CA ALA A 29 -6.31 4.54 2.82
C ALA A 29 -5.52 3.44 2.10
N LYS A 30 -4.97 2.44 2.79
CA LYS A 30 -4.31 1.30 2.15
C LYS A 30 -5.31 0.43 1.39
N ASP A 31 -6.46 0.17 1.99
CA ASP A 31 -7.52 -0.63 1.36
C ASP A 31 -8.16 0.12 0.18
N LEU A 32 -8.47 1.40 0.38
CA LEU A 32 -8.96 2.28 -0.68
C LEU A 32 -7.91 2.49 -1.79
N GLY A 33 -6.64 2.65 -1.42
CA GLY A 33 -5.53 2.85 -2.33
C GLY A 33 -5.28 1.62 -3.21
N ASN A 34 -5.38 0.42 -2.64
CA ASN A 34 -5.31 -0.83 -3.41
C ASN A 34 -6.46 -0.94 -4.40
N ALA A 35 -7.70 -0.63 -3.99
CA ALA A 35 -8.85 -0.65 -4.89
C ALA A 35 -8.70 0.35 -6.06
N VAL A 36 -8.23 1.57 -5.76
CA VAL A 36 -7.96 2.59 -6.79
C VAL A 36 -6.78 2.21 -7.69
N LYS A 37 -5.73 1.56 -7.15
CA LYS A 37 -4.58 1.06 -7.92
C LYS A 37 -5.03 0.01 -8.93
N GLU A 38 -5.84 -0.95 -8.51
CA GLU A 38 -6.40 -2.00 -9.38
C GLU A 38 -7.37 -1.41 -10.42
N PHE A 39 -8.20 -0.44 -10.05
CA PHE A 39 -9.08 0.27 -11.00
C PHE A 39 -8.29 1.01 -12.08
N LYS A 40 -7.28 1.80 -11.68
CA LYS A 40 -6.42 2.55 -12.61
C LYS A 40 -5.64 1.63 -13.54
N LYS A 41 -5.23 0.48 -13.03
CA LYS A 41 -4.46 -0.54 -13.73
C LYS A 41 -5.32 -1.27 -14.76
N GLY A 42 -6.53 -1.71 -14.39
CA GLY A 42 -7.50 -2.25 -15.34
C GLY A 42 -7.85 -1.25 -16.45
N MET A 43 -8.03 0.03 -16.10
CA MET A 43 -8.27 1.10 -17.08
C MET A 43 -7.07 1.38 -18.00
N ARG A 44 -5.84 0.99 -17.62
CA ARG A 44 -4.61 1.13 -18.43
C ARG A 44 -4.27 -0.13 -19.22
N ASP A 45 -4.72 -1.30 -18.77
CA ASP A 45 -4.54 -2.58 -19.47
C ASP A 45 -5.50 -2.73 -20.66
N ASP A 46 -6.58 -1.94 -20.75
CA ASP A 46 -7.37 -1.82 -22.00
C ASP A 46 -6.52 -1.35 -23.20
N ASP A 47 -5.38 -0.67 -22.93
CA ASP A 47 -4.44 -0.17 -23.94
C ASP A 47 -3.14 -1.01 -24.09
N LYS A 48 -2.90 -2.06 -23.28
CA LYS A 48 -1.67 -2.90 -23.38
C LYS A 48 -1.91 -4.37 -22.99
N PRO A 49 -1.27 -5.35 -23.66
CA PRO A 49 -1.52 -6.77 -23.41
C PRO A 49 -1.12 -7.18 -21.99
N ALA A 50 -2.10 -7.77 -21.30
CA ALA A 50 -2.09 -8.18 -19.90
C ALA A 50 -0.89 -9.06 -19.53
N GLY A 51 -0.10 -8.64 -18.54
CA GLY A 51 0.98 -9.49 -18.07
C GLY A 51 1.93 -8.96 -17.03
N GLN A 52 1.50 -8.20 -16.00
CA GLN A 52 2.39 -8.03 -14.83
C GLN A 52 1.74 -7.44 -13.59
N LEU A 53 0.84 -8.14 -12.90
CA LEU A 53 0.03 -7.38 -11.95
C LEU A 53 -0.51 -8.22 -10.78
N GLY A 54 0.41 -8.78 -9.96
CA GLY A 54 0.04 -9.51 -8.75
C GLY A 54 1.11 -9.93 -7.73
N ASP A 55 2.36 -9.44 -7.73
CA ASP A 55 3.36 -9.82 -6.72
C ASP A 55 3.97 -8.59 -6.01
N GLU A 56 3.23 -8.01 -5.06
CA GLU A 56 3.83 -7.08 -4.08
C GLU A 56 3.18 -7.17 -2.69
N THR A 57 2.50 -8.29 -2.40
CA THR A 57 2.05 -8.63 -1.03
C THR A 57 2.98 -9.68 -0.40
N ARG A 58 4.29 -9.61 -0.67
CA ARG A 58 5.34 -10.37 0.04
C ARG A 58 6.17 -9.47 0.96
N SER A 59 5.53 -8.55 1.66
CA SER A 59 6.20 -7.77 2.71
C SER A 59 5.28 -7.54 3.91
N SER A 60 4.87 -8.64 4.53
CA SER A 60 4.69 -8.71 5.99
C SER A 60 4.50 -10.17 6.38
N SER A 61 5.33 -10.63 7.31
CA SER A 61 5.17 -11.85 8.11
C SER A 61 5.37 -13.22 7.44
N GLU A 62 6.60 -13.51 7.02
CA GLU A 62 7.21 -14.84 7.23
C GLU A 62 8.68 -14.67 7.64
N PRO A 63 9.01 -14.65 8.95
CA PRO A 63 10.36 -15.00 9.35
C PRO A 63 10.50 -16.51 9.14
N SER A 64 11.15 -16.87 8.03
CA SER A 64 12.14 -17.93 8.00
C SER A 64 11.72 -19.26 8.67
N ARG A 65 10.89 -20.03 7.97
CA ARG A 65 10.92 -21.52 7.99
C ARG A 65 12.25 -22.11 7.46
N GLN A 66 13.32 -21.32 7.41
CA GLN A 66 14.60 -21.74 6.84
C GLN A 66 15.50 -22.45 7.86
N THR A 67 15.17 -22.42 9.16
CA THR A 67 15.90 -23.19 10.20
C THR A 67 15.52 -24.68 10.24
N GLN A 68 14.61 -25.13 9.37
CA GLN A 68 14.21 -26.55 9.32
C GLN A 68 15.06 -27.37 8.34
N ALA A 69 15.74 -26.75 7.38
CA ALA A 69 16.62 -27.43 6.44
C ALA A 69 18.02 -27.74 7.01
N GLU A 70 18.38 -27.17 8.17
CA GLU A 70 19.69 -27.39 8.79
C GLU A 70 19.72 -28.67 9.66
N ARG A 71 18.59 -29.08 10.25
CA ARG A 71 18.51 -30.30 11.09
C ARG A 71 18.60 -31.62 10.34
N ASP A 72 18.39 -31.62 9.03
CA ASP A 72 18.45 -32.84 8.19
C ASP A 72 19.88 -33.15 7.73
N ARG A 73 20.84 -32.22 7.91
CA ARG A 73 22.25 -32.42 7.57
C ARG A 73 23.09 -32.99 8.70
N ASP A 74 22.63 -32.88 9.94
CA ASP A 74 23.34 -33.36 11.14
C ASP A 74 23.01 -34.83 11.49
N ALA A 75 22.14 -35.48 10.71
CA ALA A 75 21.67 -36.85 10.94
C ALA A 75 22.23 -37.89 9.94
N HIS A 76 23.27 -37.53 9.17
CA HIS A 76 23.94 -38.45 8.24
C HIS A 76 25.46 -38.48 8.42
#